data_AF-A0A1H1S5A4-F1
#
_entry.id   AF-A0A1H1S5A4-F1
#
_cell.length_a   1.000
_cell.length_b   1.000
_cell.length_c   1.000
_cell.angle_alpha   90.00
_cell.angle_beta   90.00
_cell.angle_gamma   90.00
#
_symmetry.space_group_name_H-M   'P 1'
#
loop_
_entity.id
_entity.type
_entity.pdbx_description
1 polymer ?
#
loop_
_entity_poly.entity_id
_entity_poly.type
_entity_poly.pdbx_seq_one_letter_code
_entity_poly.pdbx_strand_id
1 'polypeptide(L)'
;MEQFYKAMSSDQCLDLLKADLPLNLKQAVLAVLESGPDSTFSVFVTKLNYIYRLGIIEHNRQENFTVCHCFSTDTISASSDNYTHVTISLPDLELLYYLAAET
;
A
#
# COMPACT_ATOMS: atom_id res chain seq x y z
N MET A 1 -3.16 7.31 17.89
CA MET A 1 -3.02 8.15 16.69
C MET A 1 -4.12 7.69 15.74
N GLU A 2 -5.26 8.39 15.70
CA GLU A 2 -6.38 8.02 14.83
C GLU A 2 -6.08 8.47 13.39
N GLN A 3 -5.61 7.56 12.55
CA GLN A 3 -5.71 7.76 11.11
C GLN A 3 -6.91 6.96 10.62
N PHE A 4 -8.01 7.68 10.38
CA PHE A 4 -9.22 7.14 9.79
C PHE A 4 -8.90 6.54 8.41
N TYR A 5 -8.92 5.22 8.32
CA TYR A 5 -8.90 4.47 7.08
C TYR A 5 -10.23 4.69 6.36
N LYS A 6 -10.31 5.77 5.57
CA LYS A 6 -11.47 5.94 4.71
C LYS A 6 -11.31 4.97 3.53
N ALA A 7 -12.15 3.95 3.51
CA ALA A 7 -12.30 3.09 2.34
C ALA A 7 -12.75 3.95 1.14
N MET A 8 -12.07 3.80 0.03
CA MET A 8 -12.20 4.58 -1.20
C MET A 8 -12.29 3.64 -2.41
N SER A 9 -12.84 4.13 -3.51
CA SER A 9 -12.77 3.41 -4.79
C SER A 9 -11.37 3.51 -5.40
N SER A 10 -11.07 2.65 -6.37
CA SER A 10 -9.81 2.70 -7.13
C SER A 10 -9.54 4.10 -7.71
N ASP A 11 -10.54 4.76 -8.29
CA ASP A 11 -10.40 6.11 -8.86
C ASP A 11 -9.99 7.15 -7.82
N GLN A 12 -10.62 7.10 -6.63
CA GLN A 12 -10.30 8.01 -5.52
C GLN A 12 -8.89 7.77 -4.99
N CYS A 13 -8.45 6.50 -4.90
CA CYS A 13 -7.09 6.15 -4.55
C CYS A 13 -6.09 6.68 -5.59
N LEU A 14 -6.40 6.55 -6.88
CA LEU A 14 -5.54 7.07 -7.94
C LEU A 14 -5.42 8.59 -7.88
N ASP A 15 -6.52 9.30 -7.65
CA ASP A 15 -6.50 10.76 -7.48
C ASP A 15 -5.59 11.20 -6.34
N LEU A 16 -5.62 10.48 -5.20
CA LEU A 16 -4.75 10.75 -4.07
C LEU A 16 -3.26 10.53 -4.40
N LEU A 17 -2.95 9.55 -5.24
CA LEU A 17 -1.58 9.12 -5.55
C LEU A 17 -0.98 9.78 -6.79
N LYS A 18 -1.76 10.58 -7.53
CA LYS A 18 -1.35 11.15 -8.83
C LYS A 18 -0.16 12.11 -8.75
N ALA A 19 0.08 12.75 -7.62
CA ALA A 19 0.96 13.93 -7.55
C ALA A 19 2.42 13.67 -7.13
N ASP A 20 2.74 12.54 -6.49
CA ASP A 20 4.04 12.46 -5.77
C ASP A 20 4.80 11.13 -5.90
N LEU A 21 4.27 10.08 -6.54
CA LEU A 21 4.95 8.79 -6.61
C LEU A 21 5.92 8.69 -7.80
N PRO A 22 7.08 8.02 -7.64
CA PRO A 22 7.90 7.54 -8.75
C PRO A 22 7.08 6.72 -9.76
N LEU A 23 7.42 6.83 -11.05
CA LEU A 23 6.63 6.25 -12.15
C LEU A 23 6.42 4.74 -12.02
N ASN A 24 7.50 4.02 -11.72
CA ASN A 24 7.51 2.58 -11.47
C ASN A 24 6.55 2.18 -10.33
N LEU A 25 6.57 2.92 -9.21
CA LEU A 25 5.71 2.68 -8.07
C LEU A 25 4.25 3.00 -8.42
N LYS A 26 4.01 4.08 -9.16
CA LYS A 26 2.67 4.44 -9.64
C LYS A 26 2.07 3.34 -10.52
N GLN A 27 2.86 2.76 -11.41
CA GLN A 27 2.43 1.63 -12.26
C GLN A 27 2.10 0.38 -11.44
N ALA A 28 2.92 0.06 -10.44
CA ALA A 28 2.69 -1.08 -9.56
C ALA A 28 1.39 -0.94 -8.75
N VAL A 29 1.14 0.27 -8.26
CA VAL A 29 -0.07 0.58 -7.51
C VAL A 29 -1.31 0.55 -8.39
N LEU A 30 -1.22 1.10 -9.60
CA LEU A 30 -2.27 0.99 -10.60
C LEU A 30 -2.66 -0.48 -10.83
N ALA A 31 -1.68 -1.36 -11.01
CA ALA A 31 -1.96 -2.79 -11.22
C ALA A 31 -2.73 -3.42 -10.05
N VAL A 32 -2.43 -3.05 -8.80
CA VAL A 32 -3.19 -3.51 -7.62
C VAL A 32 -4.63 -2.98 -7.66
N LEU A 33 -4.80 -1.68 -7.86
CA LEU A 33 -6.13 -1.04 -7.87
C LEU A 33 -7.02 -1.52 -9.02
N GLU A 34 -6.42 -1.90 -10.15
CA GLU A 34 -7.10 -2.45 -11.33
C GLU A 34 -7.42 -3.95 -11.19
N SER A 35 -6.64 -4.70 -10.40
CA SER A 35 -6.88 -6.14 -10.19
C SER A 35 -8.13 -6.45 -9.36
N GLY A 36 -8.59 -5.50 -8.53
CA GLY A 36 -9.77 -5.63 -7.69
C GLY A 36 -10.79 -4.51 -7.96
N PRO A 37 -11.46 -4.48 -9.13
CA PRO A 37 -12.37 -3.38 -9.48
C PRO A 37 -13.59 -3.28 -8.56
N ASP A 38 -13.98 -4.40 -7.95
CA ASP A 38 -15.08 -4.49 -6.98
C ASP A 38 -14.60 -4.33 -5.52
N SER A 39 -13.30 -4.20 -5.31
CA SER A 39 -12.71 -3.98 -4.00
C SER A 39 -12.85 -2.52 -3.57
N THR A 40 -12.81 -2.30 -2.25
CA THR A 40 -12.59 -0.97 -1.68
C THR A 40 -11.22 -0.90 -1.06
N PHE A 41 -10.58 0.27 -1.10
CA PHE A 41 -9.18 0.41 -0.77
C PHE A 41 -8.98 1.48 0.30
N SER A 42 -8.08 1.23 1.25
CA SER A 42 -7.55 2.24 2.16
C SER A 42 -6.08 2.44 1.88
N VAL A 43 -5.63 3.68 1.72
CA VAL A 43 -4.27 3.97 1.26
C VAL A 43 -3.55 4.83 2.28
N PHE A 44 -2.31 4.48 2.60
CA PHE A 44 -1.41 5.29 3.41
C PHE A 44 -0.07 5.48 2.72
N VAL A 45 0.40 6.72 2.65
CA VAL A 45 1.70 7.05 2.08
C VAL A 45 2.50 7.82 3.11
N THR A 46 3.74 7.41 3.31
CA THR A 46 4.74 8.18 4.04
C THR A 46 5.94 8.41 3.13
N LYS A 47 6.48 9.62 3.19
CA LYS A 47 7.69 10.01 2.47
C LYS A 47 8.68 10.56 3.48
N LEU A 48 9.87 9.95 3.53
CA LEU A 48 10.98 10.45 4.32
C LEU A 48 12.18 10.62 3.39
N ASN A 49 12.63 11.87 3.20
CA ASN A 49 13.60 12.23 2.16
C ASN A 49 13.08 11.82 0.76
N TYR A 50 13.69 10.81 0.15
CA TYR A 50 13.34 10.23 -1.16
C TYR A 50 12.81 8.79 -1.04
N ILE A 51 12.60 8.32 0.19
CA ILE A 51 12.07 6.99 0.47
C ILE A 51 10.54 7.12 0.57
N TYR A 52 9.85 6.40 -0.30
CA TYR A 52 8.41 6.24 -0.29
C TYR A 52 8.08 4.92 0.39
N ARG A 53 7.18 4.96 1.38
CA ARG A 53 6.56 3.77 1.96
C ARG A 53 5.07 3.94 1.82
N LEU A 54 4.47 3.06 1.04
CA LEU A 54 3.06 3.07 0.73
C LEU A 54 2.47 1.76 1.22
N GLY A 55 1.27 1.80 1.78
CA GLY A 55 0.47 0.60 1.88
C GLY A 55 -0.96 0.82 1.43
N ILE A 56 -1.52 -0.24 0.90
CA ILE A 56 -2.86 -0.31 0.33
C ILE A 56 -3.53 -1.50 0.98
N ILE A 57 -4.54 -1.23 1.80
CA ILE A 57 -5.42 -2.26 2.34
C ILE A 57 -6.55 -2.43 1.33
N GLU A 58 -6.58 -3.59 0.70
CA GLU A 58 -7.65 -4.01 -0.20
C GLU A 58 -8.70 -4.81 0.58
N HIS A 59 -9.94 -4.39 0.48
CA HIS A 59 -11.09 -5.09 1.02
C HIS A 59 -11.98 -5.57 -0.13
N ASN A 60 -11.92 -6.86 -0.43
CA ASN A 60 -12.81 -7.51 -1.38
C ASN A 60 -13.94 -8.22 -0.62
N ARG A 61 -15.14 -7.61 -0.64
CA ARG A 61 -16.31 -8.18 0.04
C ARG A 61 -16.91 -9.36 -0.69
N GLN A 62 -16.72 -9.47 -2.01
CA GLN A 62 -17.28 -10.57 -2.78
C GLN A 62 -16.55 -11.88 -2.49
N GLU A 63 -15.22 -11.81 -2.44
CA GLU A 63 -14.34 -12.97 -2.16
C GLU A 63 -14.02 -13.13 -0.67
N ASN A 64 -14.55 -12.23 0.18
CA ASN A 64 -14.40 -12.24 1.62
C ASN A 64 -12.93 -12.29 2.10
N PHE A 65 -12.07 -11.47 1.49
CA PHE A 65 -10.68 -11.32 1.92
C PHE A 65 -10.32 -9.86 2.22
N THR A 66 -9.27 -9.70 3.00
CA THR A 66 -8.59 -8.42 3.20
C THR A 66 -7.09 -8.65 3.20
N VAL A 67 -6.38 -7.92 2.35
CA VAL A 67 -4.92 -8.00 2.21
C VAL A 67 -4.32 -6.60 2.25
N CYS A 68 -3.08 -6.52 2.69
CA CYS A 68 -2.29 -5.29 2.67
C CYS A 68 -1.16 -5.45 1.65
N HIS A 69 -1.12 -4.54 0.68
CA HIS A 69 -0.05 -4.41 -0.30
C HIS A 69 0.89 -3.32 0.16
N CYS A 70 2.10 -3.69 0.56
CA CYS A 70 3.12 -2.79 1.10
C CYS A 70 4.21 -2.56 0.06
N PHE A 71 4.51 -1.30 -0.22
CA PHE A 71 5.55 -0.87 -1.15
C PHE A 71 6.59 -0.02 -0.43
N SER A 72 7.86 -0.21 -0.75
CA SER A 72 8.95 0.62 -0.23
C SER A 72 10.02 0.88 -1.27
N THR A 73 10.46 2.14 -1.42
CA THR A 73 11.67 2.45 -2.21
C THR A 73 12.95 2.43 -1.36
N ASP A 74 12.85 2.01 -0.09
CA ASP A 74 13.97 1.77 0.81
C ASP A 74 14.71 0.50 0.38
N THR A 75 15.48 0.59 -0.70
CA THR A 75 16.24 -0.55 -1.23
C THR A 75 17.72 -0.26 -1.18
N ILE A 76 18.51 -1.29 -0.84
CA ILE A 76 19.98 -1.24 -0.80
C ILE A 76 20.57 -1.05 -2.22
N SER A 77 19.77 -1.35 -3.25
CA SER A 77 20.10 -1.22 -4.66
C SER A 77 20.07 0.25 -5.09
N ALA A 78 21.24 0.81 -5.45
CA ALA A 78 21.43 2.20 -5.87
C ALA A 78 20.76 2.60 -7.21
N SER A 79 19.85 1.79 -7.74
CA SER A 79 19.01 2.20 -8.87
C SER A 79 17.75 2.84 -8.31
N SER A 80 17.65 4.15 -8.49
CA SER A 80 16.58 5.04 -7.99
C SER A 80 15.15 4.65 -8.42
N ASP A 81 15.01 3.62 -9.25
CA ASP A 81 13.76 3.17 -9.85
C ASP A 81 13.35 1.78 -9.37
N ASN A 82 13.85 1.33 -8.21
CA ASN A 82 13.46 0.05 -7.63
C ASN A 82 12.63 0.23 -6.36
N TYR A 83 11.57 -0.57 -6.25
CA TYR A 83 10.74 -0.70 -5.06
C TYR A 83 10.68 -2.17 -4.67
N THR A 84 10.51 -2.44 -3.38
CA THR A 84 10.07 -3.73 -2.86
C THR A 84 8.56 -3.71 -2.72
N HIS A 85 7.93 -4.84 -3.02
CA HIS A 85 6.49 -5.04 -2.84
C HIS A 85 6.25 -6.35 -2.12
N VAL A 86 5.42 -6.29 -1.08
CA VAL A 86 4.97 -7.45 -0.31
C VAL A 86 3.47 -7.35 -0.13
N THR A 87 2.77 -8.43 -0.47
CA THR A 87 1.36 -8.61 -0.11
C THR A 87 1.30 -9.52 1.12
N ILE A 88 0.57 -9.09 2.13
CA ILE A 88 0.41 -9.81 3.41
C ILE A 88 -1.07 -9.83 3.80
N SER A 89 -1.52 -10.91 4.43
CA SER A 89 -2.86 -10.95 5.00
C SER A 89 -2.98 -9.96 6.16
N LEU A 90 -4.17 -9.39 6.40
CA LEU A 90 -4.35 -8.50 7.56
C LEU A 90 -4.01 -9.18 8.90
N PRO A 91 -4.39 -10.45 9.16
CA PRO A 91 -3.99 -11.15 10.38
C PRO A 91 -2.47 -11.27 10.56
N ASP A 92 -1.73 -11.56 9.49
CA ASP A 92 -0.27 -11.66 9.57
C ASP A 92 0.38 -10.28 9.78
N LEU A 93 -0.20 -9.22 9.21
CA LEU A 93 0.26 -7.85 9.45
C LEU A 93 0.04 -7.43 10.90
N GLU A 94 -1.11 -7.74 11.48
CA GLU A 94 -1.42 -7.51 12.90
C GLU A 94 -0.43 -8.25 13.81
N LEU A 95 -0.12 -9.51 13.49
CA LEU A 95 0.88 -10.30 14.19
C LEU A 95 2.28 -9.65 14.09
N LEU A 96 2.71 -9.22 12.91
CA LEU A 96 3.99 -8.53 12.74
C LEU A 96 4.05 -7.23 13.55
N TYR A 97 2.97 -6.44 13.53
CA TYR A 97 2.89 -5.21 14.30
C TYR A 97 2.98 -5.49 15.81
N TYR A 98 2.27 -6.52 16.28
CA TYR A 98 2.33 -6.97 17.67
C TYR A 98 3.77 -7.35 18.06
N LEU A 99 4.42 -8.19 17.25
CA LEU A 99 5.80 -8.64 17.51
C LEU A 99 6.81 -7.48 17.49
N ALA A 100 6.61 -6.48 16.64
CA ALA A 100 7.49 -5.30 16.55
C ALA A 100 7.25 -4.28 17.68
N ALA A 101 6.08 -4.29 18.32
CA ALA A 101 5.77 -3.39 19.44
C ALA A 101 6.30 -3.90 20.80
N GLU A 102 6.64 -5.19 20.90
CA GLU A 102 7.23 -5.80 22.09
C GLU A 102 8.77 -5.63 22.17
N THR A 103 9.39 -5.00 21.16
CA THR A 103 10.83 -4.69 21.11
C THR A 103 11.11 -3.22 21.41
#